data_AF-A0A3M2DTW8-F1
#
_entry.id   AF-A0A3M2DTW8-F1
#
_cell.length_a   1.000
_cell.length_b   1.000
_cell.length_c   1.000
_cell.angle_alpha   90.00
_cell.angle_beta   90.00
_cell.angle_gamma   90.00
#
_symmetry.space_group_name_H-M   'P 1'
#
loop_
_entity.id
_entity.type
_entity.pdbx_description
1 polymer ?
#
loop_
_entity_poly.entity_id
_entity_poly.type
_entity_poly.pdbx_seq_one_letter_code
_entity_poly.pdbx_strand_id
1 'polypeptide(L)'
;MAAQSPYQDLPERAFWRTAVATQDPLTPADIYRRKFRIRRKDRIATAGSCFAQHISRHLSARGFNVMNLEPAPRGMAPEVAARYGFGIYSCRYGNIYTAPQLLQLAEEAFGVSVPAERVWERDGRFFDAQRP
;
A
#
# COMPACT_ATOMS: atom_id res chain seq x y z
N MET A 1 -12.45 -7.69 36.47
CA MET A 1 -11.40 -8.42 35.71
C MET A 1 -10.57 -7.39 34.97
N ALA A 2 -9.24 -7.44 35.09
CA ALA A 2 -8.37 -6.50 34.36
C ALA A 2 -8.57 -6.71 32.84
N ALA A 3 -8.68 -5.62 32.09
CA ALA A 3 -8.85 -5.69 30.64
C ALA A 3 -7.63 -6.36 30.01
N GLN A 4 -7.88 -7.46 29.30
CA GLN A 4 -6.85 -8.25 28.63
C GLN A 4 -6.40 -7.48 27.38
N SER A 5 -5.11 -7.19 27.26
CA SER A 5 -4.59 -6.45 26.10
C SER A 5 -4.30 -7.42 24.96
N PRO A 6 -4.67 -7.11 23.70
CA PRO A 6 -4.36 -7.97 22.55
C PRO A 6 -2.85 -8.12 22.29
N TYR A 7 -2.01 -7.32 22.96
CA TYR A 7 -0.57 -7.35 22.84
C TYR A 7 0.14 -8.06 24.00
N GLN A 8 -0.56 -8.44 25.08
CA GLN A 8 0.08 -8.85 26.33
C GLN A 8 0.95 -10.11 26.21
N ASP A 9 0.58 -11.04 25.32
CA ASP A 9 1.23 -12.35 25.15
C ASP A 9 2.14 -12.38 23.90
N LEU A 10 2.44 -11.21 23.32
CA LEU A 10 3.33 -11.12 22.18
C LEU A 10 4.80 -11.26 22.61
N PRO A 11 5.64 -11.92 21.79
CA PRO A 11 7.06 -12.07 22.09
C PRO A 11 7.78 -10.71 22.03
N GLU A 12 8.92 -10.58 22.71
CA GLU A 12 9.72 -9.34 22.76
C GLU A 12 10.03 -8.74 21.38
N ARG A 13 10.23 -9.58 20.36
CA ARG A 13 10.45 -9.17 18.97
C ARG A 13 9.29 -8.37 18.35
N ALA A 14 8.09 -8.41 18.95
CA ALA A 14 6.92 -7.68 18.48
C ALA A 14 6.92 -6.22 18.93
N PHE A 15 7.81 -5.82 19.84
CA PHE A 15 7.86 -4.46 20.39
C PHE A 15 9.18 -3.79 20.03
N TRP A 16 9.11 -2.57 19.47
CA TRP A 16 10.29 -1.82 19.04
C TRP A 16 11.33 -1.63 20.15
N ARG A 17 10.87 -1.36 21.38
CA ARG A 17 11.77 -1.13 22.52
C ARG A 17 12.68 -2.34 22.76
N THR A 18 12.08 -3.51 22.98
CA THR A 18 12.80 -4.74 23.31
C THR A 18 13.46 -5.39 22.10
N ALA A 19 12.87 -5.25 20.90
CA ALA A 19 13.39 -5.86 19.69
C ALA A 19 14.54 -5.07 19.04
N VAL A 20 14.57 -3.74 19.19
CA VAL A 20 15.50 -2.86 18.48
C VAL A 20 16.20 -1.90 19.44
N ALA A 21 15.44 -1.07 20.16
CA ALA A 21 16.02 0.07 20.86
C ALA A 21 16.96 -0.31 22.03
N THR A 22 16.70 -1.44 22.68
CA THR A 22 17.53 -1.93 23.80
C THR A 22 18.50 -3.05 23.40
N GLN A 23 18.52 -3.45 22.13
CA GLN A 23 19.45 -4.45 21.64
C GLN A 23 20.80 -3.81 21.30
N ASP A 24 21.88 -4.59 21.41
CA ASP A 24 23.20 -4.15 20.93
C ASP A 24 23.13 -3.86 19.43
N PRO A 25 23.54 -2.67 18.94
CA PRO A 25 23.51 -2.33 17.51
C PRO A 25 24.26 -3.30 16.58
N LEU A 26 25.24 -4.05 17.10
CA LEU A 26 26.00 -5.05 16.37
C LEU A 26 25.35 -6.43 16.39
N THR A 27 24.30 -6.62 17.19
CA THR A 27 23.54 -7.87 17.23
C THR A 27 22.42 -7.82 16.20
N PRO A 28 22.33 -8.79 15.26
CA PRO A 28 21.21 -8.87 14.34
C PRO A 28 19.90 -9.06 15.11
N ALA A 29 19.04 -8.05 15.09
CA ALA A 29 17.75 -8.12 15.72
C ALA A 29 16.84 -9.13 14.99
N ASP A 30 16.16 -10.03 15.71
CA ASP A 30 15.14 -10.96 15.16
C ASP A 30 13.82 -10.21 14.85
N ILE A 31 13.93 -9.11 14.09
CA ILE A 31 12.84 -8.19 13.77
C ILE A 31 12.01 -8.65 12.58
N TYR A 32 12.48 -9.67 11.85
CA TYR A 32 11.81 -10.15 10.65
C TYR A 32 11.74 -11.68 10.61
N ARG A 33 10.53 -12.20 10.74
CA ARG A 33 10.19 -13.58 10.37
C ARG A 33 9.12 -13.57 9.30
N ARG A 34 9.43 -14.17 8.15
CA ARG A 34 8.45 -14.30 7.06
C ARG A 34 7.27 -15.15 7.54
N LYS A 35 6.04 -14.62 7.47
CA LYS A 35 4.81 -15.41 7.69
C LYS A 35 4.56 -16.39 6.55
N PHE A 36 4.84 -15.94 5.33
CA PHE A 36 4.72 -16.74 4.10
C PHE A 36 5.82 -16.36 3.12
N ARG A 37 6.09 -17.23 2.15
CA ARG A 37 7.07 -16.99 1.08
C ARG A 37 6.40 -16.27 -0.09
N ILE A 38 6.96 -15.14 -0.50
CA ILE A 38 6.60 -14.45 -1.76
C ILE A 38 7.55 -14.95 -2.85
N ARG A 39 7.00 -15.54 -3.91
CA ARG A 39 7.73 -16.05 -5.08
C ARG A 39 7.75 -14.99 -6.18
N ARG A 40 8.75 -15.06 -7.06
CA ARG A 40 8.86 -14.12 -8.21
C ARG A 40 7.63 -14.11 -9.12
N LYS A 41 6.97 -15.26 -9.27
CA LYS A 41 5.77 -15.42 -10.11
C LYS A 41 4.48 -14.95 -9.45
N ASP A 42 4.48 -14.77 -8.12
CA ASP A 42 3.27 -14.37 -7.40
C ASP A 42 2.88 -12.96 -7.85
N ARG A 43 1.59 -12.78 -8.18
CA ARG A 43 1.07 -11.47 -8.59
C ARG A 43 1.00 -10.56 -7.37
N ILE A 44 1.73 -9.45 -7.40
CA ILE A 44 1.80 -8.50 -6.29
C ILE A 44 1.07 -7.22 -6.68
N ALA A 45 0.07 -6.86 -5.88
CA ALA A 45 -0.53 -5.52 -5.93
C ALA A 45 0.11 -4.64 -4.86
N THR A 46 0.33 -3.36 -5.16
CA THR A 46 0.83 -2.39 -4.18
C THR A 46 -0.12 -1.20 -4.11
N ALA A 47 -0.67 -0.93 -2.94
CA ALA A 47 -1.52 0.21 -2.60
C ALA A 47 -0.95 0.92 -1.38
N GLY A 48 -1.05 2.25 -1.32
CA GLY A 48 -0.58 2.99 -0.16
C GLY A 48 -0.23 4.43 -0.45
N SER A 49 0.82 4.90 0.20
CA SER A 49 1.47 6.20 -0.01
C SER A 49 2.95 6.00 -0.37
N CYS A 50 3.85 6.92 -0.01
CA CYS A 50 5.29 6.88 -0.31
C CYS A 50 5.95 5.53 -0.03
N PHE A 51 5.62 4.88 1.10
CA PHE A 51 6.21 3.58 1.42
C PHE A 51 5.82 2.48 0.40
N ALA A 52 4.56 2.47 -0.05
CA ALA A 52 4.09 1.52 -1.05
C ALA A 52 4.78 1.73 -2.41
N GLN A 53 5.05 2.98 -2.79
CA GLN A 53 5.80 3.31 -4.00
C GLN A 53 7.23 2.76 -3.94
N HIS A 54 7.90 2.93 -2.79
CA HIS A 54 9.23 2.37 -2.55
C HIS A 54 9.23 0.84 -2.66
N ILE A 55 8.26 0.17 -2.03
CA ILE A 55 8.13 -1.30 -2.10
C ILE A 55 7.89 -1.76 -3.53
N SER A 56 6.96 -1.14 -4.26
CA SER A 56 6.67 -1.43 -5.67
C SER A 56 7.94 -1.36 -6.53
N ARG A 57 8.65 -0.23 -6.46
CA ARG A 57 9.89 0.00 -7.21
C ARG A 57 10.94 -1.07 -6.91
N HIS A 58 11.14 -1.40 -5.63
CA HIS A 58 12.18 -2.34 -5.20
C HIS A 58 11.85 -3.80 -5.49
N LEU A 59 10.58 -4.18 -5.50
CA LEU A 59 10.12 -5.51 -5.91
C LEU A 59 10.26 -5.69 -7.42
N SER A 60 9.80 -4.71 -8.20
CA SER A 60 9.93 -4.69 -9.66
C SER A 60 11.39 -4.78 -10.09
N ALA A 61 12.28 -3.96 -9.50
CA ALA A 61 13.72 -3.97 -9.80
C ALA A 61 14.40 -5.31 -9.46
N ARG A 62 13.79 -6.16 -8.62
CA ARG A 62 14.31 -7.49 -8.23
C ARG A 62 13.64 -8.64 -9.00
N GLY A 63 12.82 -8.33 -10.00
CA GLY A 63 12.18 -9.31 -10.87
C GLY A 63 10.99 -10.02 -10.22
N PHE A 64 10.32 -9.38 -9.26
CA PHE A 64 9.02 -9.86 -8.79
C PHE A 64 7.92 -9.39 -9.75
N ASN A 65 6.85 -10.17 -9.83
CA ASN A 65 5.67 -9.90 -10.66
C ASN A 65 4.74 -8.87 -9.99
N VAL A 66 5.21 -7.62 -9.91
CA VAL A 66 4.40 -6.48 -9.50
C VAL A 66 3.47 -6.11 -10.66
N MET A 67 2.16 -6.09 -10.39
CA MET A 67 1.17 -5.80 -11.41
C MET A 67 1.14 -4.31 -11.74
N ASN A 68 1.04 -4.00 -13.03
CA ASN A 68 0.68 -2.68 -13.56
C ASN A 68 -0.52 -2.86 -14.50
N LEU A 69 -1.71 -2.60 -13.99
CA LEU A 69 -2.99 -2.81 -14.69
C LEU A 69 -3.47 -1.56 -15.42
N GLU A 70 -2.74 -0.45 -15.27
CA GLU A 70 -3.05 0.81 -15.92
C GLU A 70 -1.75 1.47 -16.39
N PRO A 71 -1.10 0.89 -17.41
CA PRO A 71 0.15 1.40 -17.93
C PRO A 71 -0.03 2.76 -18.62
N ALA A 72 1.05 3.54 -18.68
CA ALA A 72 1.06 4.78 -19.44
C ALA A 72 0.75 4.49 -20.93
N PRO A 73 -0.04 5.34 -21.60
CA PRO A 73 -0.26 5.26 -23.04
C PRO A 73 1.05 5.21 -23.82
N ARG A 74 1.07 4.46 -24.91
CA ARG A 74 2.25 4.34 -25.78
C ARG A 74 2.65 5.73 -26.29
N GLY A 75 3.94 6.07 -26.15
CA GLY A 75 4.49 7.36 -26.59
C GLY A 75 4.36 8.48 -25.56
N MET A 76 3.73 8.25 -24.40
CA MET A 76 3.72 9.21 -23.31
C MET A 76 5.13 9.33 -22.70
N ALA A 77 5.63 10.57 -22.56
CA ALA A 77 6.90 10.83 -21.90
C ALA A 77 6.87 10.37 -20.43
N PRO A 78 7.96 9.79 -19.89
CA PRO A 78 8.00 9.30 -18.50
C PRO A 78 7.63 10.36 -17.45
N GLU A 79 8.02 11.61 -17.67
CA GLU A 79 7.74 12.73 -16.76
C GLU A 79 6.26 13.05 -16.72
N VAL A 80 5.60 12.98 -17.89
CA VAL A 80 4.15 13.16 -18.02
C VAL A 80 3.42 11.97 -17.38
N ALA A 81 3.88 10.76 -17.64
CA ALA A 81 3.33 9.55 -17.04
C ALA A 81 3.36 9.62 -15.50
N ALA A 82 4.49 10.00 -14.92
CA ALA A 82 4.65 10.19 -13.48
C ALA A 82 3.73 11.29 -12.95
N ARG A 83 3.67 12.45 -13.64
CA ARG A 83 2.79 13.57 -13.26
C ARG A 83 1.31 13.19 -13.20
N TYR A 84 0.85 12.31 -14.10
CA TYR A 84 -0.53 11.83 -14.14
C TYR A 84 -0.76 10.50 -13.42
N GLY A 85 0.21 10.04 -12.63
CA GLY A 85 0.05 8.91 -11.71
C GLY A 85 0.25 7.53 -12.34
N PHE A 86 0.75 7.42 -13.56
CA PHE A 86 0.98 6.13 -14.22
C PHE A 86 2.18 5.39 -13.62
N GLY A 87 2.03 4.07 -13.42
CA GLY A 87 3.11 3.19 -12.96
C GLY A 87 3.54 3.41 -11.50
N ILE A 88 2.82 4.21 -10.72
CA ILE A 88 3.11 4.45 -9.30
C ILE A 88 2.69 3.24 -8.45
N TYR A 89 1.48 2.76 -8.68
CA TYR A 89 0.85 1.63 -7.99
C TYR A 89 0.39 0.58 -9.01
N SER A 90 -0.42 -0.38 -8.57
CA SER A 90 -0.98 -1.38 -9.48
C SER A 90 -2.04 -0.84 -10.45
N CYS A 91 -2.67 0.28 -10.12
CA CYS A 91 -3.49 1.11 -11.02
C CYS A 91 -3.63 2.52 -10.43
N ARG A 92 -4.27 3.46 -11.15
CA ARG A 92 -4.33 4.88 -10.77
C ARG A 92 -5.52 5.18 -9.84
N TYR A 93 -5.45 4.68 -8.61
CA TYR A 93 -6.44 5.01 -7.56
C TYR A 93 -5.98 6.08 -6.56
N GLY A 94 -4.81 6.67 -6.74
CA GLY A 94 -4.27 7.66 -5.80
C GLY A 94 -3.73 7.04 -4.51
N ASN A 95 -3.58 7.86 -3.47
CA ASN A 95 -3.05 7.38 -2.19
C ASN A 95 -4.15 6.70 -1.36
N ILE A 96 -3.76 5.58 -0.73
CA ILE A 96 -4.60 4.85 0.21
C ILE A 96 -3.89 4.83 1.56
N TYR A 97 -4.52 5.37 2.59
CA TYR A 97 -3.89 5.55 3.91
C TYR A 97 -4.33 4.50 4.92
N THR A 98 -5.45 3.83 4.69
CA THR A 98 -6.03 2.88 5.64
C THR A 98 -6.54 1.62 4.96
N ALA A 99 -6.59 0.51 5.72
CA ALA A 99 -7.17 -0.73 5.24
C ALA A 99 -8.68 -0.60 4.90
N PRO A 100 -9.52 0.12 5.69
CA PRO A 100 -10.89 0.40 5.31
C PRO A 100 -11.03 1.14 3.98
N GLN A 101 -10.17 2.14 3.71
CA GLN A 101 -10.19 2.84 2.42
C GLN A 101 -9.84 1.91 1.25
N LEU A 102 -8.91 0.97 1.44
CA LEU A 102 -8.61 -0.05 0.43
C LEU A 102 -9.82 -0.98 0.18
N LEU A 103 -10.48 -1.40 1.26
CA LEU A 103 -11.68 -2.23 1.18
C LEU A 103 -12.80 -1.50 0.44
N GLN A 104 -13.05 -0.24 0.80
CA GLN A 104 -14.02 0.61 0.11
C GLN A 104 -13.74 0.68 -1.39
N LEU A 105 -12.50 0.98 -1.80
CA LEU A 105 -12.13 1.01 -3.21
C LEU A 105 -12.41 -0.32 -3.92
N ALA A 106 -12.12 -1.44 -3.27
CA ALA A 106 -12.39 -2.76 -3.82
C ALA A 106 -13.90 -3.00 -3.96
N GLU A 107 -14.70 -2.69 -2.94
CA GLU A 107 -16.15 -2.84 -2.97
C GLU A 107 -16.79 -1.99 -4.07
N GLU A 108 -16.33 -0.74 -4.25
CA GLU A 108 -16.77 0.13 -5.33
C GLU A 108 -16.39 -0.42 -6.71
N ALA A 109 -15.15 -0.88 -6.88
CA ALA A 109 -14.67 -1.44 -8.14
C ALA A 109 -15.39 -2.74 -8.55
N PHE A 110 -15.82 -3.53 -7.58
CA PHE A 110 -16.59 -4.76 -7.81
C PHE A 110 -18.11 -4.55 -7.81
N GLY A 111 -18.59 -3.32 -7.62
CA GLY A 111 -20.02 -2.99 -7.60
C GLY A 111 -20.77 -3.53 -6.37
N VAL A 112 -20.05 -3.89 -5.31
CA VAL A 112 -20.61 -4.32 -4.02
C VAL A 112 -21.19 -3.12 -3.27
N SER A 113 -20.51 -1.98 -3.36
CA SER A 113 -20.95 -0.71 -2.78
C SER A 113 -20.98 0.36 -3.85
N VAL A 114 -21.95 1.26 -3.77
CA VAL A 114 -22.02 2.45 -4.61
C VAL A 114 -22.16 3.65 -3.69
N PRO A 115 -21.20 4.58 -3.66
CA PRO A 115 -21.32 5.77 -2.84
C PRO A 115 -22.46 6.64 -3.37
N ALA A 116 -23.18 7.29 -2.45
CA ALA A 116 -24.28 8.20 -2.78
C ALA A 116 -23.82 9.35 -3.69
N GLU A 117 -22.60 9.83 -3.47
CA GLU A 117 -21.96 10.86 -4.28
C GLU A 117 -20.52 10.43 -4.60
N ARG A 118 -20.21 10.26 -5.89
CA ARG A 118 -18.87 9.84 -6.36
C ARG A 118 -17.94 11.02 -6.59
N VAL A 119 -18.51 12.15 -6.99
CA VAL A 119 -17.77 13.30 -7.48
C VAL A 119 -18.33 14.54 -6.81
N TRP A 120 -17.47 15.28 -6.13
CA TRP A 120 -17.78 16.62 -5.65
C TRP A 120 -17.40 17.65 -6.69
N GLU A 121 -18.27 18.64 -6.89
CA GLU A 121 -17.97 19.82 -7.69
C GLU A 121 -17.73 21.02 -6.78
N ARG A 122 -16.63 21.74 -7.00
CA ARG A 122 -16.37 23.04 -6.36
C ARG A 122 -15.68 23.97 -7.34
N ASP A 123 -16.27 25.15 -7.57
CA ASP A 123 -15.74 26.19 -8.47
C ASP A 123 -15.41 25.67 -9.89
N GLY A 124 -16.29 24.82 -10.45
CA GLY A 124 -16.09 24.21 -11.78
C GLY A 124 -15.00 23.12 -11.83
N ARG A 125 -14.50 22.67 -10.66
CA ARG A 125 -13.54 21.56 -10.55
C ARG A 125 -14.21 20.34 -9.95
N PHE A 126 -13.78 19.17 -10.41
CA PHE A 126 -14.30 17.88 -9.99
C PHE A 126 -13.28 17.15 -9.10
N PHE A 127 -13.75 16.63 -7.98
CA PHE A 127 -12.96 15.91 -6.99
C PHE A 127 -13.57 14.54 -6.75
N ASP A 128 -12.72 13.56 -6.48
CA ASP A 128 -13.21 12.27 -6.01
C ASP A 128 -13.71 12.41 -4.57
N ALA A 129 -14.97 12.08 -4.33
CA ALA A 129 -15.58 12.23 -3.01
C ALA A 129 -15.11 11.14 -2.01
N GLN A 130 -14.51 10.06 -2.50
CA GLN A 130 -14.14 8.87 -1.72
C GLN A 130 -12.64 8.80 -1.45
N ARG A 131 -11.84 9.61 -2.14
CA ARG A 131 -10.38 9.61 -2.10
C ARG A 131 -9.86 11.02 -1.83
N PRO A 132 -8.96 11.19 -0.84
CA PRO A 132 -8.39 12.50 -0.49
C PRO A 132 -7.52 13.10 -1.59
#